data_AF-A0A661ZHR2-F1
#
_entry.id   AF-A0A661ZHR2-F1
#
_cell.length_a   1.000
_cell.length_b   1.000
_cell.length_c   1.000
_cell.angle_alpha   90.00
_cell.angle_beta   90.00
_cell.angle_gamma   90.00
#
_symmetry.space_group_name_H-M   'P 1'
#
loop_
_entity.id
_entity.type
_entity.pdbx_description
1 polymer ?
#
loop_
_entity_poly.entity_id
_entity_poly.type
_entity_poly.pdbx_seq_one_letter_code
_entity_poly.pdbx_strand_id
1 'polypeptide(L)'
;PSRSLFANEKRAFSHGCIRLDKKWELLIDLMDEPDVWNMEKINEVLSTEKTTRVNLNNPIDIVLLYWTAGADKEDRLYFNEDVYDRDAAVLKELDKPFPQP
;
A
#
# COMPACT_ATOMS: atom_id res chain seq x y z
N PRO A 1 2.22 16.87 -6.41
CA PRO A 1 1.09 16.15 -5.78
C PRO A 1 0.82 16.69 -4.36
N SER A 2 -0.45 16.88 -4.01
CA SER A 2 -0.87 17.41 -2.70
C SER A 2 -0.64 16.37 -1.60
N ARG A 3 0.50 16.48 -0.89
CA ARG A 3 0.80 15.66 0.30
C ARG A 3 -0.30 15.75 1.36
N SER A 4 -1.02 16.86 1.41
CA SER A 4 -2.16 17.07 2.31
C SER A 4 -3.25 16.00 2.20
N LEU A 5 -3.40 15.32 1.06
CA LEU A 5 -4.41 14.26 0.91
C LEU A 5 -4.12 13.01 1.76
N PHE A 6 -2.88 12.81 2.22
CA PHE A 6 -2.56 11.71 3.14
C PHE A 6 -3.11 11.94 4.55
N ALA A 7 -3.45 13.19 4.92
CA ALA A 7 -4.08 13.52 6.20
C ALA A 7 -5.59 13.22 6.23
N ASN A 8 -6.20 12.90 5.09
CA ASN A 8 -7.62 12.58 5.03
C ASN A 8 -7.90 11.16 5.52
N GLU A 9 -9.05 10.97 6.16
CA GLU A 9 -9.53 9.64 6.56
C GLU A 9 -9.87 8.78 5.33
N LYS A 10 -10.64 9.34 4.38
CA LYS A 10 -10.88 8.72 3.07
C LYS A 10 -9.73 9.05 2.13
N ARG A 11 -9.11 8.04 1.51
CA ARG A 11 -7.93 8.22 0.63
C ARG A 11 -8.04 7.58 -0.75
N ALA A 12 -9.24 7.17 -1.16
CA ALA A 12 -9.52 6.63 -2.49
C ALA A 12 -9.60 7.74 -3.57
N PHE A 13 -8.55 8.56 -3.70
CA PHE A 13 -8.50 9.70 -4.64
C PHE A 13 -7.71 9.43 -5.93
N SER A 14 -7.11 8.24 -6.07
CA SER A 14 -6.28 7.94 -7.23
C SER A 14 -7.10 7.34 -8.37
N HIS A 15 -6.62 7.54 -9.60
CA HIS A 15 -7.21 6.97 -10.82
C HIS A 15 -6.68 5.54 -11.09
N GLY A 16 -6.24 4.82 -10.06
CA GLY A 16 -5.75 3.43 -10.17
C GLY A 16 -4.33 3.17 -9.66
N CYS A 17 -3.45 4.18 -9.58
CA CYS A 17 -2.11 3.98 -8.99
C CYS A 17 -2.15 4.13 -7.45
N ILE A 18 -1.42 3.27 -6.72
CA ILE A 18 -1.20 3.42 -5.28
C ILE A 18 -0.05 4.41 -5.06
N ARG A 19 -0.29 5.45 -4.25
CA ARG A 19 0.70 6.46 -3.90
C ARG A 19 1.15 6.26 -2.45
N LEU A 20 2.46 6.37 -2.21
CA LEU A 20 3.07 6.20 -0.90
C LEU A 20 3.48 7.57 -0.34
N ASP A 21 3.14 7.83 0.93
CA ASP A 21 3.53 9.08 1.60
C ASP A 21 5.03 9.11 1.93
N LYS A 22 5.52 7.98 2.46
CA LYS A 22 6.91 7.75 2.90
C LYS A 22 7.71 6.93 1.89
N LYS A 23 7.59 7.27 0.60
CA LYS A 23 8.20 6.50 -0.50
C LYS A 23 9.74 6.35 -0.42
N TRP A 24 10.43 7.32 0.18
CA TRP A 24 11.89 7.28 0.31
C TRP A 24 12.35 6.39 1.46
N GLU A 25 11.63 6.41 2.58
CA GLU A 25 11.85 5.46 3.68
C GLU A 25 11.69 4.02 3.15
N LEU A 26 10.60 3.75 2.41
CA LEU A 26 10.41 2.45 1.79
C LEU A 26 11.53 2.08 0.82
N LEU A 27 11.99 3.01 -0.03
CA LEU A 27 13.10 2.72 -0.94
C LEU A 27 14.36 2.32 -0.18
N ILE A 28 14.73 3.06 0.87
CA ILE A 28 15.91 2.78 1.69
C ILE A 28 15.78 1.39 2.32
N ASP A 29 14.63 1.09 2.94
CA ASP A 29 14.37 -0.21 3.57
C ASP A 29 14.43 -1.36 2.56
N LEU A 30 13.94 -1.15 1.33
CA LEU A 30 13.93 -2.18 0.28
C LEU A 30 15.30 -2.40 -0.36
N MET A 31 16.19 -1.39 -0.38
CA MET A 31 17.53 -1.55 -0.93
C MET A 31 18.45 -2.32 0.01
N ASP A 32 18.21 -2.27 1.33
CA ASP A 32 18.99 -2.96 2.37
C ASP A 32 20.50 -2.66 2.31
N GLU A 33 20.85 -1.47 1.81
CA GLU A 33 22.23 -0.97 1.68
C GLU A 33 22.31 0.49 2.18
N PRO A 34 22.17 0.74 3.50
CA PRO A 34 22.03 2.10 4.03
C PRO A 34 23.26 3.01 3.78
N ASP A 35 24.44 2.41 3.61
CA ASP A 35 25.67 3.16 3.28
C ASP A 35 25.67 3.67 1.82
N VAL A 36 24.89 3.04 0.94
CA VAL A 36 24.77 3.38 -0.49
C VAL A 36 23.49 4.18 -0.72
N TRP A 37 22.35 3.63 -0.28
CA TRP A 37 21.02 4.20 -0.46
C TRP A 37 20.58 4.90 0.82
N ASN A 38 20.87 6.19 0.89
CA ASN A 38 20.44 7.10 1.94
C ASN A 38 19.87 8.40 1.34
N MET A 39 19.37 9.29 2.20
CA MET A 39 18.75 10.54 1.74
C MET A 39 19.72 11.48 1.00
N GLU A 40 21.02 11.45 1.32
CA GLU A 40 22.02 12.22 0.59
C GLU A 40 22.13 11.71 -0.86
N LYS A 41 22.27 10.40 -1.04
CA LYS A 41 22.31 9.80 -2.38
C LYS A 41 21.03 10.02 -3.17
N ILE A 42 19.87 9.90 -2.52
CA ILE A 42 18.57 10.17 -3.16
C ILE A 42 18.48 11.62 -3.62
N ASN A 43 18.89 12.58 -2.78
CA ASN A 43 18.89 13.99 -3.15
C ASN A 43 19.87 14.29 -4.29
N GLU A 44 21.04 13.67 -4.30
CA GLU A 44 22.00 13.75 -5.41
C GLU A 44 21.34 13.30 -6.73
N VAL A 45 20.71 12.13 -6.73
CA VAL A 45 20.01 11.60 -7.92
C VAL A 45 18.87 12.54 -8.36
N LEU A 46 18.05 13.01 -7.42
CA LEU A 46 16.94 13.93 -7.72
C LEU A 46 17.43 15.25 -8.33
N SER A 47 18.56 15.77 -7.85
CA SER A 47 19.15 17.02 -8.35
C SER A 47 19.58 16.95 -9.81
N THR A 48 19.77 15.75 -10.35
CA THR A 48 20.13 15.58 -11.77
C THR A 48 18.97 15.86 -12.72
N GLU A 49 17.73 15.87 -12.21
CA GLU A 49 16.48 15.99 -12.98
C GLU A 49 16.30 14.93 -14.08
N LYS A 50 17.15 13.89 -14.10
CA LYS A 50 17.08 12.79 -15.05
C LYS A 50 16.35 11.61 -14.44
N THR A 51 15.59 10.91 -15.28
CA THR A 51 15.00 9.63 -14.87
C THR A 51 16.10 8.62 -14.60
N THR A 52 16.24 8.20 -13.34
CA THR A 52 17.16 7.15 -12.92
C THR A 52 16.38 5.90 -12.57
N ARG A 53 16.75 4.77 -13.18
CA ARG A 53 16.20 3.46 -12.85
C ARG A 53 17.09 2.79 -11.81
N VAL A 54 16.49 2.43 -10.69
CA VAL A 54 17.13 1.66 -9.61
C VAL A 54 16.40 0.33 -9.53
N ASN A 55 17.14 -0.77 -9.65
CA ASN A 55 16.57 -2.10 -9.51
C ASN A 55 16.81 -2.58 -8.08
N LEU A 56 15.83 -3.26 -7.49
CA LEU A 56 16.00 -3.92 -6.20
C LEU A 56 16.97 -5.09 -6.35
N ASN A 57 17.85 -5.27 -5.36
CA ASN A 57 18.75 -6.42 -5.30
C ASN A 57 17.96 -7.72 -5.15
N ASN A 58 16.92 -7.68 -4.32
CA ASN A 58 16.02 -8.79 -4.06
C ASN A 58 14.62 -8.40 -4.55
N PRO A 59 14.09 -9.07 -5.59
CA PRO A 59 12.69 -8.91 -5.99
C PRO A 59 11.75 -9.23 -4.83
N ILE A 60 10.66 -8.47 -4.71
CA ILE A 60 9.64 -8.66 -3.68
C ILE A 60 8.29 -8.93 -4.33
N ASP A 61 7.49 -9.78 -3.70
CA ASP A 61 6.11 -10.00 -4.09
C ASP A 61 5.21 -8.88 -3.54
N ILE A 62 4.31 -8.39 -4.40
CA ILE A 62 3.33 -7.38 -4.01
C ILE A 62 1.95 -8.04 -4.04
N VAL A 63 1.36 -8.21 -2.86
CA VAL A 63 -0.01 -8.73 -2.69
C VAL A 63 -0.93 -7.58 -2.27
N LEU A 64 -1.95 -7.31 -3.08
CA LEU A 64 -2.97 -6.31 -2.78
C LEU A 64 -4.22 -7.00 -2.25
N LEU A 65 -4.47 -6.85 -0.95
CA LEU A 65 -5.65 -7.38 -0.27
C LEU A 65 -6.67 -6.27 -0.04
N TYR A 66 -7.96 -6.64 -0.12
CA TYR A 66 -9.08 -5.74 0.13
C TYR A 66 -9.93 -6.32 1.25
N TRP A 67 -9.86 -5.71 2.44
CA TRP A 67 -10.58 -6.14 3.63
C TRP A 67 -11.38 -4.98 4.22
N THR A 68 -12.69 -5.20 4.32
CA THR A 68 -13.67 -4.29 4.93
C THR A 68 -13.99 -4.65 6.39
N ALA A 69 -13.47 -5.78 6.88
CA ALA A 69 -13.54 -6.19 8.28
C ALA A 69 -12.21 -6.84 8.70
N GLY A 70 -11.82 -6.65 9.96
CA GLY A 70 -10.62 -7.26 10.54
C GLY A 70 -10.62 -7.25 12.07
N ALA A 71 -9.60 -7.84 12.67
CA ALA A 71 -9.34 -7.80 14.10
C ALA A 71 -7.99 -7.12 14.34
N ASP A 72 -7.93 -6.22 15.33
CA ASP A 72 -6.69 -5.58 15.74
C ASP A 72 -5.84 -6.50 16.65
N LYS A 73 -4.69 -6.01 17.11
CA LYS A 73 -3.77 -6.77 17.97
C LYS A 73 -4.33 -7.08 19.36
N GLU A 74 -5.46 -6.48 19.72
CA GLU A 74 -6.16 -6.66 21.00
C GLU A 74 -7.45 -7.46 20.80
N ASP A 75 -7.58 -8.19 19.68
CA ASP A 75 -8.75 -8.98 19.26
C ASP A 75 -10.05 -8.16 19.13
N ARG A 76 -9.95 -6.84 18.94
CA ARG A 76 -11.13 -6.00 18.70
C ARG A 76 -11.46 -5.97 17.22
N LEU A 77 -12.75 -6.19 16.92
CA LEU A 77 -13.28 -6.08 15.57
C LEU A 77 -13.28 -4.61 15.11
N TYR A 78 -12.81 -4.40 13.88
CA TYR A 78 -12.93 -3.13 13.18
C TYR A 78 -13.47 -3.33 11.77
N PHE A 79 -14.09 -2.28 11.23
CA PHE A 79 -14.67 -2.26 9.89
C PHE A 79 -14.16 -1.05 9.11
N ASN A 80 -13.88 -1.24 7.83
CA ASN A 80 -13.54 -0.20 6.88
C ASN A 80 -14.69 0.01 5.90
N GLU A 81 -14.79 1.21 5.33
CA GLU A 81 -15.77 1.52 4.29
C GLU A 81 -15.54 0.65 3.04
N ASP A 82 -16.61 0.05 2.51
CA ASP A 82 -16.59 -0.71 1.26
C ASP A 82 -16.63 0.23 0.05
N VAL A 83 -15.52 0.90 -0.22
CA VAL A 83 -15.40 1.92 -1.27
C VAL A 83 -15.56 1.38 -2.71
N TYR A 84 -15.64 0.06 -2.88
CA TYR A 84 -15.82 -0.59 -4.18
C TYR A 84 -17.09 -1.45 -4.26
N ASP A 85 -17.99 -1.34 -3.28
CA ASP A 85 -19.27 -2.05 -3.23
C ASP A 85 -19.15 -3.58 -3.45
N ARG A 86 -18.09 -4.19 -2.91
CA ARG A 86 -17.80 -5.63 -3.08
C ARG A 86 -18.49 -6.50 -2.04
N ASP A 87 -18.78 -5.94 -0.86
CA ASP A 87 -19.24 -6.70 0.30
C ASP A 87 -20.58 -7.37 0.03
N ALA A 88 -21.51 -6.70 -0.67
CA ALA A 88 -22.81 -7.26 -0.99
C ALA A 88 -22.71 -8.58 -1.78
N ALA A 89 -21.78 -8.66 -2.73
CA ALA A 89 -21.55 -9.89 -3.51
C ALA A 89 -20.88 -10.97 -2.65
N VAL A 90 -19.91 -10.60 -1.81
CA VAL A 90 -19.21 -11.53 -0.91
C VAL A 90 -20.17 -12.12 0.12
N LEU A 91 -20.96 -11.28 0.80
CA LEU A 91 -21.94 -11.70 1.80
C LEU A 91 -22.98 -12.65 1.22
N LYS A 92 -23.49 -12.37 0.02
CA LYS A 92 -24.42 -13.26 -0.68
C LYS A 92 -23.85 -14.67 -0.89
N GLU A 93 -22.55 -14.79 -1.16
CA GLU A 93 -21.89 -16.09 -1.32
C GLU A 93 -21.61 -16.76 0.03
N LEU A 94 -21.25 -15.99 1.07
CA LEU A 94 -21.03 -16.50 2.42
C LEU A 94 -22.32 -16.98 3.12
N ASP A 95 -23.47 -16.40 2.79
CA ASP A 95 -24.78 -16.81 3.32
C ASP A 95 -25.27 -18.16 2.75
N LYS A 96 -24.62 -18.67 1.69
CA LYS A 96 -24.96 -19.98 1.14
C LYS A 96 -24.54 -21.07 2.12
N PRO A 97 -25.28 -22.19 2.17
CA PRO A 97 -24.84 -23.36 2.92
C PRO A 97 -23.43 -23.76 2.47
N PHE A 98 -22.54 -24.01 3.43
CA PHE A 98 -21.20 -24.50 3.11
C PHE A 98 -21.33 -25.79 2.27
N PRO A 99 -20.71 -25.87 1.08
CA PRO A 99 -20.84 -27.03 0.24
C PRO A 99 -20.34 -28.26 1.01
N GLN A 100 -21.24 -29.22 1.20
CA GLN A 100 -20.89 -30.53 1.74
C GLN A 100 -20.06 -31.27 0.68
N PRO A 101 -18.99 -31.97 1.06
CA PRO A 101 -18.16 -32.74 0.13
C PRO A 101 -18.93 -33.85 -0.59
#